data_AF-A0A8T1TML3-F1
#
_entry.id   AF-A0A8T1TML3-F1
#
_cell.length_a   1.000
_cell.length_b   1.000
_cell.length_c   1.000
_cell.angle_alpha   90.00
_cell.angle_beta   90.00
_cell.angle_gamma   90.00
#
_symmetry.space_group_name_H-M   'P 1'
#
loop_
_entity.id
_entity.type
_entity.pdbx_description
1 polymer ?
#
loop_
_entity_poly.entity_id
_entity_poly.type
_entity_poly.pdbx_seq_one_letter_code
_entity_poly.pdbx_strand_id
1 'polypeptide(L)'
;MSASSSSEDETADIVLLRQAILEGNTIIGAAISTFLSTARPPEVTLRAPFNFNSLSNEECINKFRFEKHQTVQIVQLFELEGLQTREWTTSFGVEGLCIVLYKLAVPIRWVDLESFFGRDSSGLSNLFLHVLVYINTKYARLLQFNHAYVAQNLQSYVDAVFDAGGLIQNVWAFIDGTVRGIYRPLASRSSISSRKRLS
;
A
#
# COMPACT_ATOMS: atom_id res chain seq x y z
N MET A 1 -12.29 -7.48 16.78
CA MET A 1 -12.43 -8.74 17.54
C MET A 1 -13.62 -9.50 16.98
N SER A 2 -13.40 -10.31 15.95
CA SER A 2 -14.44 -11.14 15.31
C SER A 2 -13.78 -12.03 14.26
N ALA A 3 -12.95 -12.97 14.70
CA ALA A 3 -12.38 -14.02 13.86
C ALA A 3 -12.32 -15.38 14.59
N SER A 4 -12.99 -15.50 15.74
CA SER A 4 -12.89 -16.67 16.62
C SER A 4 -14.06 -17.66 16.47
N SER A 5 -15.10 -17.31 15.70
CA SER A 5 -16.34 -18.10 15.65
C SER A 5 -16.42 -19.08 14.49
N SER A 6 -15.47 -19.07 13.54
CA SER A 6 -15.53 -19.93 12.35
C SER A 6 -14.81 -21.28 12.51
N SER A 7 -13.78 -21.35 13.36
CA SER A 7 -13.02 -22.59 13.57
C SER A 7 -13.69 -23.57 14.52
N GLU A 8 -14.47 -23.08 15.49
CA GLU A 8 -15.21 -23.94 16.42
C GLU A 8 -16.45 -24.58 15.76
N ASP A 9 -17.12 -23.84 14.87
CA ASP A 9 -18.31 -24.29 14.14
C ASP A 9 -17.97 -25.41 13.14
N GLU A 10 -16.85 -25.27 12.41
CA GLU A 10 -16.37 -26.28 11.46
C GLU A 10 -15.99 -27.60 12.15
N THR A 11 -15.45 -27.54 13.38
CA THR A 11 -15.18 -28.73 14.18
C THR A 11 -16.45 -29.41 14.70
N ALA A 12 -17.50 -28.65 15.02
CA ALA A 12 -18.78 -29.19 15.47
C ALA A 12 -19.52 -29.91 14.34
N ASP A 13 -19.50 -29.36 13.13
CA ASP A 13 -20.15 -29.95 11.95
C ASP A 13 -19.50 -31.27 11.52
N ILE A 14 -18.17 -31.40 11.62
CA ILE A 14 -17.45 -32.65 11.31
C ILE A 14 -17.78 -33.73 12.35
N VAL A 15 -17.97 -33.36 13.62
CA VAL A 15 -18.37 -34.29 14.69
C VAL A 15 -19.80 -34.77 14.49
N LEU A 16 -20.72 -33.86 14.13
CA LEU A 16 -22.11 -34.18 13.78
C LEU A 16 -22.22 -35.10 12.56
N LEU A 17 -21.41 -34.87 11.52
CA LEU A 17 -21.35 -35.75 10.35
C LEU A 17 -20.93 -37.18 10.73
N ARG A 18 -19.88 -37.32 11.55
CA ARG A 18 -19.42 -38.63 12.02
C ARG A 18 -20.48 -39.33 12.86
N GLN A 19 -21.17 -38.60 13.73
CA GLN A 19 -22.24 -39.13 14.55
C GLN A 19 -23.43 -39.63 13.70
N ALA A 20 -23.86 -38.85 12.71
CA ALA A 20 -24.94 -39.23 11.79
C ALA A 20 -24.60 -40.48 10.95
N ILE A 21 -23.34 -40.65 10.56
CA ILE A 21 -22.85 -41.85 9.87
C ILE A 21 -22.88 -43.07 10.80
N LEU A 22 -22.44 -42.92 12.05
CA LEU A 22 -22.44 -43.99 13.05
C LEU A 22 -23.87 -44.44 13.44
N GLU A 23 -24.82 -43.52 13.45
CA GLU A 23 -26.24 -43.79 13.72
C GLU A 23 -27.01 -44.31 12.50
N GLY A 24 -26.34 -44.49 11.35
CA GLY A 24 -26.95 -45.00 10.12
C GLY A 24 -27.93 -44.00 9.46
N ASN A 25 -27.88 -42.73 9.83
CA ASN A 25 -28.79 -41.70 9.35
C ASN A 25 -28.26 -41.05 8.07
N THR A 26 -28.38 -41.79 6.97
CA THR A 26 -27.82 -41.45 5.65
C THR A 26 -28.34 -40.15 5.07
N ILE A 27 -29.59 -39.76 5.36
CA ILE A 27 -30.18 -38.49 4.92
C ILE A 27 -29.47 -37.31 5.56
N ILE A 28 -29.28 -37.34 6.89
CA ILE A 28 -28.61 -36.27 7.64
C ILE A 28 -27.13 -36.22 7.25
N GLY A 29 -26.48 -37.37 7.15
CA GLY A 29 -25.08 -37.45 6.70
C GLY A 29 -24.87 -36.87 5.31
N ALA A 30 -25.76 -37.16 4.36
CA ALA A 30 -25.69 -36.60 3.01
C ALA A 30 -25.94 -35.09 2.97
N ALA A 31 -26.89 -34.59 3.77
CA ALA A 31 -27.19 -33.16 3.86
C ALA A 31 -26.01 -32.37 4.44
N ILE A 32 -25.42 -32.84 5.55
CA ILE A 32 -24.25 -32.21 6.18
C ILE A 32 -23.04 -32.30 5.25
N SER A 33 -22.80 -33.46 4.61
CA SER A 33 -21.70 -33.61 3.65
C SER A 33 -21.86 -32.68 2.45
N THR A 34 -23.08 -32.49 1.95
CA THR A 34 -23.36 -31.54 0.86
C THR A 34 -23.11 -30.11 1.33
N PHE A 35 -23.58 -29.74 2.52
CA PHE A 35 -23.38 -28.41 3.10
C PHE A 35 -21.87 -28.09 3.26
N LEU A 36 -21.11 -28.99 3.87
CA LEU A 36 -19.65 -28.87 4.03
C LEU A 36 -18.92 -28.86 2.68
N SER A 37 -19.41 -29.58 1.67
CA SER A 37 -18.82 -29.56 0.33
C SER A 37 -19.15 -28.28 -0.45
N THR A 38 -20.28 -27.62 -0.12
CA THR A 38 -20.66 -26.31 -0.68
C THR A 38 -20.03 -25.15 0.06
N ALA A 39 -19.56 -25.37 1.30
CA ALA A 39 -18.74 -24.41 2.02
C ALA A 39 -17.42 -24.31 1.24
N ARG A 40 -17.28 -23.23 0.47
CA ARG A 40 -16.06 -22.93 -0.27
C ARG A 40 -14.92 -22.95 0.76
N PRO A 41 -13.90 -23.82 0.63
CA PRO A 41 -12.78 -23.84 1.58
C PRO A 41 -12.22 -22.42 1.67
N PRO A 42 -11.81 -21.94 2.87
CA PRO A 42 -11.20 -20.63 2.98
C PRO A 42 -10.09 -20.59 1.94
N GLU A 43 -10.21 -19.66 0.99
CA GLU A 43 -9.26 -19.53 -0.10
C GLU A 43 -7.93 -19.21 0.56
N VAL A 44 -7.07 -20.23 0.69
CA VAL A 44 -5.71 -20.04 1.17
C VAL A 44 -5.02 -19.30 0.03
N THR A 45 -5.17 -17.98 0.01
CA THR A 45 -4.36 -17.12 -0.85
C THR A 45 -2.93 -17.27 -0.37
N LEU A 46 -2.21 -18.24 -0.93
CA LEU A 46 -0.77 -18.33 -0.78
C LEU A 46 -0.19 -17.08 -1.43
N ARG A 47 0.07 -16.07 -0.60
CA ARG A 47 0.66 -14.81 -1.04
C ARG A 47 2.10 -15.09 -1.45
N ALA A 48 2.38 -15.02 -2.75
CA ALA A 48 3.73 -15.18 -3.24
C ALA A 48 4.62 -14.03 -2.72
N PRO A 49 5.83 -14.30 -2.20
CA PRO A 49 6.74 -13.26 -1.76
C PRO A 49 7.06 -12.28 -2.89
N PHE A 50 7.18 -10.99 -2.56
CA PHE A 50 7.59 -9.98 -3.52
C PHE A 50 8.95 -10.32 -4.15
N ASN A 51 8.98 -10.39 -5.48
CA ASN A 51 10.21 -10.63 -6.24
C ASN A 51 10.56 -9.42 -7.10
N PHE A 52 11.50 -8.60 -6.62
CA PHE A 52 11.98 -7.45 -7.40
C PHE A 52 12.66 -7.87 -8.72
N ASN A 53 13.29 -9.04 -8.75
CA ASN A 53 14.01 -9.50 -9.94
C ASN A 53 13.09 -9.89 -11.09
N SER A 54 11.82 -10.22 -10.82
CA SER A 54 10.85 -10.54 -11.88
C SER A 54 10.28 -9.29 -12.57
N LEU A 55 10.47 -8.09 -12.00
CA LEU A 55 9.97 -6.85 -12.60
C LEU A 55 10.84 -6.41 -13.78
N SER A 56 10.19 -5.96 -14.85
CA SER A 56 10.81 -5.28 -15.98
C SER A 56 11.16 -3.81 -15.65
N ASN A 57 12.00 -3.19 -16.48
CA ASN A 57 12.35 -1.77 -16.30
C ASN A 57 11.12 -0.85 -16.44
N GLU A 58 10.23 -1.14 -17.39
CA GLU A 58 9.01 -0.36 -17.61
C GLU A 58 8.08 -0.42 -16.41
N GLU A 59 7.90 -1.61 -15.81
CA GLU A 59 7.13 -1.77 -14.58
C GLU A 59 7.75 -1.02 -13.41
N CYS A 60 9.08 -1.04 -13.26
CA CYS A 60 9.77 -0.27 -12.23
C CYS A 60 9.54 1.24 -12.39
N ILE A 61 9.64 1.78 -13.60
CA ILE A 61 9.37 3.20 -13.86
C ILE A 61 7.90 3.53 -13.56
N ASN A 62 6.97 2.70 -14.02
CA ASN A 62 5.54 2.96 -13.83
C ASN A 62 5.12 2.91 -12.36
N LYS A 63 5.70 2.00 -11.57
CA LYS A 63 5.33 1.77 -10.16
C LYS A 63 6.14 2.61 -9.18
N PHE A 64 7.44 2.75 -9.42
CA PHE A 64 8.39 3.35 -8.47
C PHE A 64 9.00 4.67 -8.97
N ARG A 65 8.77 5.05 -10.24
CA ARG A 65 9.35 6.24 -10.91
C ARG A 65 10.86 6.18 -11.15
N PHE A 66 11.47 5.02 -10.91
CA PHE A 66 12.91 4.78 -11.12
C PHE A 66 13.11 3.50 -11.92
N GLU A 67 14.20 3.46 -12.68
CA GLU A 67 14.63 2.23 -13.31
C GLU A 67 15.05 1.17 -12.28
N LYS A 68 15.13 -0.08 -12.72
CA LYS A 68 15.53 -1.20 -11.85
C LYS A 68 16.94 -0.98 -11.27
N HIS A 69 17.88 -0.54 -12.10
CA HIS A 69 19.26 -0.28 -11.67
C HIS A 69 19.34 0.90 -10.70
N GLN A 70 18.59 1.97 -10.95
CA GLN A 70 18.52 3.15 -10.08
C GLN A 70 17.92 2.79 -8.72
N THR A 71 16.87 1.97 -8.72
CA THR A 71 16.25 1.49 -7.48
C THR A 71 17.28 0.78 -6.59
N VAL A 72 18.11 -0.10 -7.16
CA VAL A 72 19.19 -0.80 -6.43
C VAL A 72 20.26 0.19 -5.95
N GLN A 73 20.63 1.16 -6.77
CA GLN A 73 21.58 2.22 -6.37
C GLN A 73 21.04 3.05 -5.20
N ILE A 74 19.76 3.41 -5.21
CA ILE A 74 19.11 4.16 -4.13
C ILE A 74 19.13 3.35 -2.83
N VAL A 75 18.89 2.04 -2.88
CA VAL A 75 19.01 1.15 -1.70
C VAL A 75 20.42 1.21 -1.12
N GLN A 76 21.45 1.14 -1.97
CA GLN A 76 22.85 1.23 -1.56
C GLN A 76 23.18 2.60 -0.96
N LEU A 77 22.75 3.70 -1.60
CA LEU A 77 23.00 5.07 -1.15
C LEU A 77 22.31 5.41 0.18
N PHE A 78 21.11 4.88 0.40
CA PHE A 78 20.42 5.01 1.69
C PHE A 78 20.89 3.99 2.74
N GLU A 79 21.84 3.12 2.39
CA GLU A 79 22.35 2.07 3.28
C GLU A 79 21.20 1.25 3.88
N LEU A 80 20.23 0.89 3.03
CA LEU A 80 19.08 0.08 3.41
C LEU A 80 19.49 -1.41 3.37
N GLU A 81 20.40 -1.82 4.26
CA GLU A 81 20.77 -3.23 4.41
C GLU A 81 20.00 -3.85 5.59
N GLY A 82 19.28 -4.95 5.33
CA GLY A 82 18.59 -5.75 6.35
C GLY A 82 17.62 -4.97 7.23
N LEU A 83 16.44 -4.64 6.71
CA LEU A 83 15.40 -3.99 7.49
C LEU A 83 14.75 -5.03 8.41
N GLN A 84 15.17 -5.03 9.67
CA GLN A 84 14.52 -5.80 10.73
C GLN A 84 13.65 -4.85 11.55
N THR A 85 12.33 -4.93 11.36
CA THR A 85 11.42 -4.14 12.21
C THR A 85 11.42 -4.66 13.64
N ARG A 86 10.91 -3.86 14.58
CA ARG A 86 10.80 -4.21 16.00
C ARG A 86 9.94 -5.46 16.25
N GLU A 87 9.06 -5.77 15.29
CA GLU A 87 8.16 -6.93 15.27
C GLU A 87 8.78 -8.16 14.56
N TRP A 88 10.11 -8.20 14.36
CA TRP A 88 10.83 -9.27 13.65
C TRP A 88 10.43 -9.45 12.18
N THR A 89 9.77 -8.46 11.58
CA THR A 89 9.49 -8.50 10.15
C THR A 89 10.79 -8.25 9.40
N THR A 90 11.30 -9.30 8.77
CA THR A 90 12.51 -9.22 7.95
C THR A 90 12.09 -8.88 6.53
N SER A 91 12.61 -7.77 6.00
CA SER A 91 12.50 -7.44 4.58
C SER A 91 13.86 -7.09 4.01
N PHE A 92 14.08 -7.46 2.76
CA PHE A 92 15.25 -7.01 2.01
C PHE A 92 15.09 -5.51 1.74
N GLY A 93 16.15 -4.71 1.85
CA GLY A 93 16.08 -3.25 1.71
C GLY A 93 15.39 -2.75 0.43
N VAL A 94 15.49 -3.54 -0.65
CA VAL A 94 14.81 -3.31 -1.93
C VAL A 94 13.30 -3.35 -1.80
N GLU A 95 12.76 -4.33 -1.07
CA GLU A 95 11.31 -4.45 -0.84
C GLU A 95 10.78 -3.26 -0.04
N GLY A 96 11.45 -2.93 1.07
CA GLY A 96 11.08 -1.78 1.90
C GLY A 96 11.10 -0.46 1.13
N LEU A 97 12.14 -0.23 0.31
CA LEU A 97 12.20 0.93 -0.57
C LEU A 97 11.06 0.93 -1.61
N CYS A 98 10.80 -0.20 -2.27
CA CYS A 98 9.74 -0.32 -3.26
C CYS A 98 8.36 0.00 -2.66
N ILE A 99 8.08 -0.43 -1.42
CA ILE A 99 6.83 -0.10 -0.71
C ILE A 99 6.70 1.41 -0.52
N VAL A 100 7.76 2.08 -0.06
CA VAL A 100 7.78 3.54 0.13
C VAL A 100 7.58 4.27 -1.19
N LEU A 101 8.36 3.91 -2.22
CA LEU A 101 8.29 4.55 -3.55
C LEU A 101 6.90 4.39 -4.17
N TYR A 102 6.31 3.19 -4.11
CA TYR A 102 4.98 2.94 -4.65
C TYR A 102 3.93 3.82 -3.95
N LYS A 103 3.97 3.87 -2.62
CA LYS A 103 2.98 4.60 -1.82
C LYS A 103 3.08 6.11 -1.98
N LEU A 104 4.30 6.63 -2.17
CA LEU A 104 4.53 8.04 -2.43
C LEU A 104 4.17 8.42 -3.88
N ALA A 105 4.33 7.50 -4.83
CA ALA A 105 3.95 7.72 -6.22
C ALA A 105 2.42 7.75 -6.41
N VAL A 106 1.66 6.93 -5.66
CA VAL A 106 0.19 6.82 -5.80
C VAL A 106 -0.49 6.61 -4.43
N PRO A 107 -1.53 7.41 -4.09
CA PRO A 107 -2.33 7.20 -2.89
C PRO A 107 -3.29 6.01 -3.05
N ILE A 108 -2.81 4.79 -2.80
CA ILE A 108 -3.57 3.53 -2.87
C ILE A 108 -3.80 2.93 -1.47
N ARG A 109 -4.86 2.13 -1.26
CA ARG A 109 -5.10 1.47 0.04
C ARG A 109 -4.13 0.31 0.23
N TRP A 110 -3.86 -0.06 1.49
CA TRP A 110 -2.95 -1.17 1.81
C TRP A 110 -3.47 -2.52 1.33
N VAL A 111 -4.78 -2.76 1.46
CA VAL A 111 -5.44 -4.01 1.03
C VAL A 111 -5.21 -4.28 -0.46
N ASP A 112 -5.23 -3.22 -1.28
CA ASP A 112 -5.01 -3.35 -2.73
C ASP A 112 -3.55 -3.66 -3.09
N LEU A 113 -2.61 -3.47 -2.15
CA LEU A 113 -1.18 -3.75 -2.32
C LEU A 113 -0.75 -5.13 -1.82
N GLU A 114 -1.62 -5.80 -1.05
CA GLU A 114 -1.31 -7.08 -0.41
C GLU A 114 -0.95 -8.18 -1.42
N SER A 115 -1.68 -8.22 -2.54
CA SER A 115 -1.45 -9.20 -3.61
C SER A 115 -0.12 -8.98 -4.33
N PHE A 116 0.29 -7.72 -4.50
CA PHE A 116 1.49 -7.35 -5.23
C PHE A 116 2.77 -7.58 -4.41
N PHE A 117 2.75 -7.20 -3.13
CA PHE A 117 3.91 -7.36 -2.25
C PHE A 117 3.91 -8.69 -1.48
N GLY A 118 2.81 -9.45 -1.53
CA GLY A 118 2.69 -10.72 -0.83
C GLY A 118 2.67 -10.61 0.70
N ARG A 119 2.34 -9.42 1.23
CA ARG A 119 2.29 -9.13 2.68
C ARG A 119 0.90 -8.67 3.09
N ASP A 120 0.59 -8.77 4.37
CA ASP A 120 -0.63 -8.22 4.94
C ASP A 120 -0.55 -6.68 5.07
N SER A 121 -1.71 -6.03 5.09
CA SER A 121 -1.79 -4.57 5.20
C SER A 121 -1.04 -4.02 6.41
N SER A 122 -1.03 -4.77 7.53
CA SER A 122 -0.34 -4.33 8.74
C SER A 122 1.18 -4.41 8.58
N GLY A 123 1.69 -5.49 7.99
CA GLY A 123 3.09 -5.64 7.62
C GLY A 123 3.56 -4.58 6.62
N LEU A 124 2.75 -4.27 5.60
CA LEU A 124 3.04 -3.21 4.64
C LEU A 124 3.11 -1.82 5.31
N SER A 125 2.14 -1.50 6.17
CA SER A 125 2.11 -0.23 6.88
C SER A 125 3.29 -0.09 7.84
N ASN A 126 3.66 -1.18 8.54
CA ASN A 126 4.79 -1.18 9.47
C ASN A 126 6.12 -1.00 8.73
N LEU A 127 6.32 -1.73 7.62
CA LEU A 127 7.51 -1.57 6.79
C LEU A 127 7.61 -0.17 6.20
N PHE A 128 6.51 0.35 5.64
CA PHE A 128 6.45 1.71 5.12
C PHE A 128 6.89 2.73 6.17
N LEU A 129 6.31 2.68 7.37
CA LEU A 129 6.63 3.62 8.43
C LEU A 129 8.08 3.48 8.90
N HIS A 130 8.55 2.24 9.07
CA HIS A 130 9.92 1.96 9.52
C HIS A 130 10.96 2.53 8.55
N VAL A 131 10.81 2.27 7.24
CA VAL A 131 11.71 2.79 6.21
C VAL A 131 11.60 4.31 6.10
N LEU A 132 10.40 4.86 6.15
CA LEU A 132 10.19 6.30 6.06
C LEU A 132 10.85 7.04 7.23
N VAL A 133 10.70 6.54 8.46
CA VAL A 133 11.35 7.10 9.66
C VAL A 133 12.87 6.98 9.55
N TYR A 134 13.39 5.83 9.12
CA TYR A 134 14.83 5.65 8.92
C TYR A 134 15.40 6.68 7.93
N ILE A 135 14.78 6.80 6.75
CA ILE A 135 15.19 7.73 5.70
C ILE A 135 15.11 9.17 6.21
N ASN A 136 14.01 9.55 6.87
CA ASN A 136 13.82 10.90 7.39
C ASN A 136 14.86 11.23 8.49
N THR A 137 15.08 10.35 9.46
CA THR A 137 16.03 10.62 10.55
C THR A 137 17.46 10.82 10.05
N LYS A 138 17.89 10.04 9.05
CA LYS A 138 19.28 10.09 8.55
C LYS A 138 19.49 11.10 7.42
N TYR A 139 18.49 11.29 6.57
CA TYR A 139 18.62 12.04 5.32
C TYR A 139 17.62 13.19 5.16
N ALA A 140 16.84 13.57 6.18
CA ALA A 140 15.89 14.70 6.10
C ALA A 140 16.55 15.98 5.57
N ARG A 141 17.78 16.27 5.96
CA ARG A 141 18.49 17.47 5.50
C ARG A 141 18.73 17.47 3.98
N LEU A 142 18.96 16.30 3.39
CA LEU A 142 19.13 16.17 1.94
C LEU A 142 17.78 16.20 1.22
N LEU A 143 16.75 15.59 1.82
CA LEU A 143 15.43 15.41 1.20
C LEU A 143 14.51 16.64 1.30
N GLN A 144 14.57 17.38 2.40
CA GLN A 144 13.73 18.56 2.61
C GLN A 144 14.24 19.74 1.78
N PHE A 145 15.55 20.01 1.83
CA PHE A 145 16.19 21.03 1.01
C PHE A 145 17.72 20.99 1.13
N ASN A 146 18.43 20.53 0.09
CA ASN A 146 19.89 20.59 0.08
C ASN A 146 20.38 22.03 -0.24
N HIS A 147 20.35 22.90 0.77
CA HIS A 147 20.72 24.31 0.64
C HIS A 147 22.14 24.51 0.09
N ALA A 148 23.09 23.64 0.48
CA ALA A 148 24.47 23.75 0.01
C ALA A 148 24.58 23.48 -1.50
N TYR A 149 23.87 22.46 -1.99
CA TYR A 149 23.84 22.13 -3.41
C TYR A 149 23.10 23.19 -4.24
N VAL A 150 21.96 23.68 -3.74
CA VAL A 150 21.21 24.76 -4.41
C VAL A 150 22.03 26.03 -4.47
N ALA A 151 22.68 26.43 -3.36
CA ALA A 151 23.51 27.64 -3.33
C ALA A 151 24.68 27.58 -4.33
N GLN A 152 25.30 26.40 -4.51
CA GLN A 152 26.39 26.22 -5.48
C GLN A 152 25.93 26.35 -6.93
N ASN A 153 24.68 25.97 -7.23
CA ASN A 153 24.13 25.94 -8.60
C ASN A 153 23.13 27.08 -8.86
N LEU A 154 23.00 28.02 -7.92
CA LEU A 154 21.93 29.02 -7.91
C LEU A 154 21.92 29.86 -9.19
N GLN A 155 23.09 30.31 -9.64
CA GLN A 155 23.20 31.14 -10.84
C GLN A 155 22.73 30.39 -12.09
N SER A 156 23.15 29.13 -12.25
CA SER A 156 22.72 28.27 -13.36
C SER A 156 21.19 28.11 -13.39
N TYR A 157 20.55 27.98 -12.23
CA TYR A 157 19.09 27.90 -12.15
C TYR A 157 18.39 29.22 -12.48
N VAL A 158 18.94 30.36 -12.03
CA VAL A 158 18.42 31.69 -12.41
C VAL A 158 18.49 31.90 -13.92
N ASP A 159 19.64 31.59 -14.52
CA ASP A 159 19.88 31.75 -15.95
C ASP A 159 18.92 30.86 -16.75
N ALA A 160 18.74 29.59 -16.35
CA ALA A 160 17.80 28.67 -16.98
C ALA A 160 16.33 29.15 -16.90
N VAL A 161 15.91 29.74 -15.78
CA VAL A 161 14.56 30.32 -15.64
C VAL A 161 14.38 31.54 -16.54
N PHE A 162 15.41 32.39 -16.64
CA PHE A 162 15.38 33.56 -17.51
C PHE A 162 15.31 33.16 -18.99
N ASP A 163 16.14 32.20 -19.42
CA ASP A 163 16.17 31.67 -20.78
C ASP A 163 14.85 30.99 -21.18
N ALA A 164 14.14 30.39 -20.22
CA ALA A 164 12.80 29.83 -20.41
C ALA A 164 11.69 30.89 -20.55
N GLY A 165 12.01 32.19 -20.49
CA GLY A 165 11.06 33.30 -20.59
C GLY A 165 10.51 33.79 -19.25
N GLY A 166 11.18 33.47 -18.14
CA GLY A 166 10.83 33.96 -16.81
C GLY A 166 10.87 35.48 -16.73
N LEU A 167 9.72 36.11 -16.47
CA LEU A 167 9.59 37.58 -16.40
C LEU A 167 10.09 38.18 -15.08
N ILE A 168 10.29 37.36 -14.04
CA ILE A 168 10.65 37.81 -12.70
C ILE A 168 12.15 37.60 -12.49
N GLN A 169 12.86 38.69 -12.19
CA GLN A 169 14.27 38.65 -11.83
C GLN A 169 14.46 38.02 -10.44
N ASN A 170 15.54 37.26 -10.25
CA ASN A 170 15.89 36.57 -8.99
C ASN A 170 14.99 35.38 -8.62
N VAL A 171 14.30 34.78 -9.60
CA VAL A 171 13.65 33.48 -9.41
C VAL A 171 14.57 32.39 -9.94
N TRP A 172 14.83 31.39 -9.11
CA TRP A 172 15.69 30.25 -9.47
C TRP A 172 14.93 28.92 -9.49
N ALA A 173 13.73 28.85 -8.92
CA ALA A 173 12.87 27.68 -9.00
C ALA A 173 11.40 28.07 -8.72
N PHE A 174 10.48 27.28 -9.26
CA PHE A 174 9.06 27.32 -8.91
C PHE A 174 8.69 26.04 -8.17
N ILE A 175 7.87 26.16 -7.14
CA ILE A 175 7.30 25.00 -6.46
C ILE A 175 6.18 24.46 -7.35
N ASP A 176 6.40 23.31 -7.98
CA ASP A 176 5.34 22.62 -8.72
C ASP A 176 4.36 22.00 -7.73
N GLY A 177 3.28 22.75 -7.47
CA GLY A 177 2.15 22.25 -6.71
C GLY A 177 1.08 21.75 -7.67
N THR A 178 0.80 20.45 -7.66
CA THR A 178 -0.44 19.96 -8.29
C THR A 178 -1.63 20.59 -7.57
N VAL A 179 -2.32 21.52 -8.22
CA VAL A 179 -3.59 22.07 -7.71
C VAL A 179 -4.62 20.94 -7.69
N ARG A 180 -4.76 20.28 -6.54
CA ARG A 180 -5.87 19.36 -6.31
C ARG A 180 -7.11 20.21 -6.06
N GLY A 181 -8.00 20.27 -7.04
CA GLY A 181 -9.32 20.84 -6.86
C GLY A 181 -10.00 20.14 -5.69
N ILE A 182 -10.15 20.83 -4.57
CA ILE A 182 -10.95 20.33 -3.45
C ILE A 182 -12.39 20.39 -3.94
N TYR A 183 -12.98 19.24 -4.22
CA TYR A 183 -14.42 19.14 -4.45
C TYR A 183 -15.09 19.60 -3.15
N ARG A 184 -15.60 20.82 -3.14
CA ARG A 184 -16.47 21.29 -2.06
C ARG A 184 -17.83 20.70 -2.38
N PRO A 185 -18.33 19.68 -1.66
CA PRO A 185 -19.69 19.22 -1.89
C PRO A 185 -20.61 20.41 -1.66
N LEU A 186 -21.17 20.97 -2.73
CA LEU A 186 -22.33 21.84 -2.60
C LEU A 186 -23.40 20.96 -1.99
N ALA A 187 -23.78 21.25 -0.76
CA ALA A 187 -24.98 20.68 -0.16
C ALA A 187 -26.08 20.81 -1.21
N SER A 188 -26.65 19.68 -1.64
CA SER A 188 -27.83 19.68 -2.48
C SER A 188 -28.91 20.44 -1.71
N ARG A 189 -29.11 21.71 -2.05
CA ARG A 189 -30.18 22.53 -1.53
C ARG A 189 -31.45 22.12 -2.27
N SER A 190 -31.91 20.91 -2.01
CA SER A 190 -33.22 20.40 -2.42
C SER A 190 -33.96 19.96 -1.17
N SER A 191 -34.51 20.95 -0.49
CA SER A 191 -35.81 20.93 0.19
C SER A 191 -36.37 19.54 0.55
N ILE A 192 -36.13 19.07 1.77
CA ILE A 192 -37.13 18.25 2.48
C ILE A 192 -38.20 19.24 2.92
N SER A 193 -39.15 19.52 2.02
CA SER A 193 -40.38 20.22 2.33
C SER A 193 -41.28 19.24 3.09
N SER A 194 -41.51 19.54 4.36
CA SER A 194 -42.57 18.96 5.17
C SER A 194 -43.91 19.05 4.41
N ARG A 195 -44.52 17.92 4.07
CA ARG A 195 -45.98 17.84 3.86
C ARG A 195 -46.56 16.65 4.63
N LYS A 196 -47.22 16.99 5.73
CA LYS A 196 -48.32 16.20 6.30
C LYS A 196 -49.40 16.01 5.23
N ARG A 197 -49.94 14.79 5.08
CA ARG A 197 -51.39 14.51 5.16
C ARG A 197 -51.70 13.01 5.02
N LEU A 198 -52.30 12.49 6.10
CA LEU A 198 -53.51 11.65 6.17
C LEU A 198 -53.67 10.51 5.16
N SER A 199 -53.65 9.28 5.69
CA SER A 199 -54.78 8.35 5.64
C SER A 199 -54.91 7.67 7.00
#